data_AF-A0A7Z7QQ85-F1
#
_entry.id   AF-A0A7Z7QQ85-F1
#
_cell.length_a   1.000
_cell.length_b   1.000
_cell.length_c   1.000
_cell.angle_alpha   90.00
_cell.angle_beta   90.00
_cell.angle_gamma   90.00
#
_symmetry.space_group_name_H-M   'P 1'
#
loop_
_entity.id
_entity.type
_entity.pdbx_description
1 polymer ?
#
loop_
_entity_poly.entity_id
_entity_poly.type
_entity_poly.pdbx_seq_one_letter_code
_entity_poly.pdbx_strand_id
1 'polypeptide(L)' 'MVSVQVKKEPYTLKMLRAKYDLTQAQAGAKVGVSADVWHNWEKAKTFPNIPQLQKIEKEFNVTYNDIIFLTNNNG' A
#
# COMPACT_ATOMS: atom_id res chain seq x y z
N MET A 1 33.55 -5.56 -6.29
CA MET A 1 32.14 -5.16 -6.53
C MET A 1 31.52 -4.86 -5.18
N VAL A 2 31.19 -3.61 -4.89
CA VAL A 2 30.60 -3.24 -3.60
C VAL A 2 29.12 -3.57 -3.65
N SER A 3 28.68 -4.54 -2.85
CA SER A 3 27.26 -4.80 -2.61
C SER A 3 26.72 -3.71 -1.69
N VAL A 4 26.14 -2.67 -2.29
CA VAL A 4 25.37 -1.68 -1.53
C VAL A 4 24.14 -2.40 -0.97
N GLN A 5 24.12 -2.61 0.34
CA GLN A 5 22.92 -3.05 1.06
C GLN A 5 21.93 -1.87 1.06
N VAL A 6 21.09 -1.78 0.03
CA VAL A 6 20.00 -0.79 0.00
C VAL A 6 18.96 -1.25 1.02
N LYS A 7 18.86 -0.54 2.15
CA LYS A 7 17.70 -0.67 3.04
C LYS A 7 16.45 -0.36 2.23
N LYS A 8 15.57 -1.34 2.07
CA LYS A 8 14.27 -1.14 1.41
C LYS A 8 13.37 -0.40 2.39
N GLU A 9 13.16 0.89 2.16
CA GLU A 9 12.19 1.67 2.94
C GLU A 9 10.77 1.17 2.62
N PRO A 10 9.91 0.98 3.64
CA PRO A 10 8.55 0.50 3.42
C PRO A 10 7.69 1.57 2.74
N TYR A 11 6.76 1.13 1.90
CA TYR A 11 5.78 1.96 1.22
C TYR A 11 4.49 2.07 2.03
N THR A 12 3.96 3.28 2.16
CA THR A 12 2.55 3.45 2.53
C THR A 12 1.66 3.23 1.31
N LEU A 13 0.39 2.86 1.51
CA LEU A 13 -0.58 2.76 0.40
C LEU A 13 -0.73 4.08 -0.39
N LYS A 14 -0.59 5.23 0.29
CA LYS A 14 -0.59 6.55 -0.35
C LYS A 14 0.61 6.73 -1.28
N MET A 15 1.79 6.29 -0.86
CA MET A 15 2.98 6.30 -1.72
C MET A 15 2.80 5.39 -2.93
N LEU A 16 2.22 4.20 -2.74
CA LEU A 16 1.93 3.30 -3.85
C LEU A 16 1.02 3.96 -4.88
N ARG A 17 -0.12 4.55 -4.49
CA ARG A 17 -0.98 5.21 -5.49
C ARG A 17 -0.31 6.43 -6.13
N ALA A 18 0.45 7.21 -5.37
CA ALA A 18 1.11 8.43 -5.86
C ALA A 18 2.21 8.11 -6.88
N LYS A 19 2.94 7.01 -6.71
CA LYS A 19 3.95 6.52 -7.67
C LYS A 19 3.36 6.27 -9.07
N TYR A 20 2.07 5.96 -9.16
CA TYR A 20 1.36 5.70 -10.41
C TYR A 20 0.35 6.80 -10.78
N ASP A 21 0.44 7.98 -10.13
CA ASP A 21 -0.47 9.12 -10.34
C ASP A 21 -1.97 8.77 -10.20
N LEU A 22 -2.29 7.86 -9.27
CA LEU A 22 -3.65 7.39 -9.06
C LEU A 22 -4.36 8.18 -7.95
N THR A 23 -5.63 8.47 -8.20
CA THR A 23 -6.60 8.85 -7.16
C THR A 23 -6.94 7.66 -6.26
N GLN A 24 -7.52 7.90 -5.08
CA GLN A 24 -7.99 6.82 -4.19
C GLN A 24 -9.06 5.95 -4.87
N ALA A 25 -9.93 6.54 -5.70
CA ALA A 25 -10.93 5.81 -6.46
C ALA A 25 -10.31 4.85 -7.49
N GLN A 26 -9.29 5.31 -8.24
CA GLN A 26 -8.59 4.48 -9.22
C GLN A 26 -7.79 3.36 -8.54
N ALA A 27 -7.11 3.65 -7.43
CA ALA A 27 -6.37 2.65 -6.66
C ALA A 27 -7.30 1.59 -6.06
N GLY A 28 -8.42 2.00 -5.47
CA GLY A 28 -9.46 1.08 -4.98
C GLY A 28 -10.01 0.19 -6.09
N ALA A 29 -10.35 0.78 -7.25
CA ALA A 29 -10.86 0.03 -8.39
C ALA A 29 -9.89 -1.05 -8.89
N LYS A 30 -8.58 -0.77 -8.94
CA LYS A 30 -7.54 -1.74 -9.32
C LYS A 30 -7.52 -2.99 -8.45
N VAL A 31 -7.85 -2.85 -7.16
CA VAL A 31 -7.89 -3.98 -6.21
C VAL A 31 -9.31 -4.46 -5.91
N GLY A 32 -10.30 -3.93 -6.63
CA GLY A 32 -11.71 -4.31 -6.53
C GLY A 32 -12.40 -3.88 -5.23
N VAL A 33 -12.08 -2.68 -4.74
CA VAL A 33 -12.74 -2.06 -3.57
C VAL A 33 -13.14 -0.62 -3.87
N SER A 34 -13.97 -0.01 -3.02
CA SER A 34 -14.36 1.39 -3.18
C SER A 34 -13.24 2.36 -2.79
N ALA A 35 -13.39 3.62 -3.22
CA ALA A 35 -12.50 4.72 -2.82
C ALA A 35 -12.42 4.86 -1.28
N ASP A 36 -13.55 4.72 -0.58
CA ASP A 36 -13.63 4.83 0.88
C ASP A 36 -12.89 3.70 1.59
N VAL A 37 -12.96 2.48 1.06
CA VAL A 37 -12.21 1.34 1.60
C VAL A 37 -10.71 1.59 1.46
N TRP A 38 -10.25 2.01 0.29
CA TRP A 38 -8.85 2.38 0.07
C TRP A 38 -8.41 3.53 1.00
N HIS A 39 -9.23 4.57 1.13
CA HIS A 39 -9.01 5.69 2.03
C HIS A 39 -8.87 5.24 3.50
N ASN A 40 -9.73 4.32 3.95
CA ASN A 40 -9.67 3.80 5.32
C ASN A 40 -8.39 3.00 5.57
N TRP A 41 -7.90 2.25 4.58
CA TRP A 41 -6.61 1.57 4.66
C TRP A 41 -5.43 2.55 4.72
N GLU A 42 -5.44 3.62 3.92
CA GLU A 42 -4.41 4.68 4.00
C GLU A 42 -4.34 5.35 5.38
N LYS A 43 -5.46 5.34 6.12
CA LYS A 43 -5.58 5.90 7.47
C LYS A 43 -5.49 4.86 8.59
N ALA A 44 -5.16 3.60 8.27
CA ALA A 44 -5.10 2.51 9.24
C ALA A 44 -6.40 2.27 10.04
N LYS A 45 -7.56 2.66 9.51
CA LYS A 45 -8.87 2.47 10.17
C LYS A 45 -9.39 1.04 10.02
N THR A 46 -9.14 0.46 8.86
CA THR A 46 -9.40 -0.95 8.53
C THR A 46 -8.21 -1.45 7.72
N PHE A 47 -8.12 -2.76 7.55
CA PHE A 47 -7.00 -3.39 6.87
C PHE A 47 -7.48 -4.34 5.77
N PRO A 48 -6.70 -4.50 4.67
CA PRO A 48 -7.02 -5.46 3.63
C PRO A 48 -6.92 -6.90 4.14
N ASN A 49 -7.78 -7.78 3.62
CA ASN A 49 -7.68 -9.23 3.83
C ASN A 49 -6.70 -9.89 2.83
N ILE A 50 -6.45 -11.20 2.97
CA ILE A 50 -5.49 -11.92 2.12
C ILE A 50 -5.77 -11.76 0.62
N PRO A 51 -7.01 -11.94 0.10
CA PRO A 51 -7.30 -11.68 -1.31
C PRO A 51 -7.01 -10.24 -1.77
N GLN A 52 -7.25 -9.25 -0.91
CA GLN A 52 -6.98 -7.84 -1.23
C GLN A 52 -5.48 -7.54 -1.23
N LEU A 53 -4.73 -8.12 -0.29
CA LEU A 53 -3.27 -8.03 -0.25
C LEU A 53 -2.65 -8.58 -1.54
N GLN A 54 -3.06 -9.77 -1.99
CA GLN A 54 -2.58 -10.37 -3.24
C GLN A 54 -2.83 -9.47 -4.45
N LYS A 55 -3.96 -8.74 -4.49
CA LYS A 55 -4.23 -7.77 -5.55
C LYS A 55 -3.34 -6.54 -5.44
N ILE A 56 -3.08 -6.02 -4.24
CA ILE A 56 -2.16 -4.90 -4.02
C ILE A 56 -0.75 -5.30 -4.49
N GLU A 57 -0.26 -6.48 -4.11
CA GLU A 57 1.05 -6.99 -4.52
C GLU A 57 1.19 -7.03 -6.05
N LYS A 58 0.16 -7.58 -6.73
CA LYS A 58 0.11 -7.67 -8.19
C LYS A 58 0.04 -6.30 -8.88
N GLU A 59 -0.85 -5.41 -8.44
CA GLU A 59 -1.11 -4.14 -9.12
C GLU A 59 0.01 -3.11 -8.92
N PHE A 60 0.67 -3.13 -7.76
CA PHE A 60 1.71 -2.16 -7.41
C PHE A 60 3.13 -2.74 -7.47
N ASN A 61 3.27 -4.01 -7.85
CA ASN A 61 4.54 -4.74 -7.95
C ASN A 61 5.37 -4.62 -6.65
N VAL A 62 4.74 -4.95 -5.53
CA VAL A 62 5.32 -4.94 -4.18
C VAL A 62 4.98 -6.25 -3.48
N THR A 63 5.67 -6.53 -2.38
CA THR A 63 5.30 -7.62 -1.45
C THR A 63 4.66 -7.05 -0.19
N TYR A 64 3.86 -7.84 0.53
CA TYR A 64 3.27 -7.45 1.81
C TYR A 64 4.31 -6.87 2.80
N ASN A 65 5.51 -7.47 2.86
CA ASN A 65 6.60 -7.02 3.73
C ASN A 65 7.15 -5.63 3.36
N ASP A 66 6.85 -5.15 2.15
CA ASP A 66 7.22 -3.81 1.71
C ASP A 66 6.20 -2.76 2.10
N ILE A 67 5.04 -3.13 2.64
CA ILE A 67 3.93 -2.21 2.91
C ILE A 67 3.84 -1.95 4.42
N ILE A 68 3.81 -0.66 4.79
CA ILE A 68 3.53 -0.24 6.17
C ILE A 68 2.10 0.29 6.27
N PHE A 69 1.29 -0.39 7.09
CA PHE A 69 -0.10 -0.03 7.37
C PHE A 69 -0.27 0.79 8.65
N LEU A 70 0.74 0.83 9.52
CA LEU A 70 0.69 1.55 10.79
C LEU A 70 1.40 2.89 10.66
N THR A 71 0.73 3.97 11.04
CA THR A 71 1.38 5.26 11.31
C THR A 71 1.83 5.24 12.77
N ASN A 72 3.07 5.69 13.06
CA ASN A 72 3.58 5.81 14.43
C ASN A 72 2.73 6.80 15.23
N ASN A 73 1.64 6.34 15.84
CA ASN A 73 0.87 7.07 16.84
C ASN A 73 0.91 6.24 18.13
N ASN A 74 2.10 6.17 18.72
CA ASN A 74 2.24 5.82 20.13
C ASN A 74 1.75 7.04 20.91
N GLY A 75 0.52 6.96 21.43
CA GLY A 75 0.05 7.85 22.49
C GLY A 75 0.78 7.58 23.80
#